data_AF-X1I462-F1
#
_entry.id   AF-X1I462-F1
#
_cell.length_a   1.000
_cell.length_b   1.000
_cell.length_c   1.000
_cell.angle_alpha   90.00
_cell.angle_beta   90.00
_cell.angle_gamma   90.00
#
_symmetry.space_group_name_H-M   'P 1'
#
loop_
_entity.id
_entity.type
_entity.pdbx_description
1 polymer ?
#
loop_
_entity_poly.entity_id
_entity_poly.type
_entity_poly.pdbx_seq_one_letter_code
_entity_poly.pdbx_strand_id
1 'polypeptide(L)'
;RAVKENASDIIILEGILVLEEEKIRNLLDIKIYVDADEDERFIRRLVRDTKERGRSMESVIEQYLSVVKPMFLQFVEPSKRYADIVIPQGGLNDVAIDIIVSKIKSRT
;
A
#
# COMPACT_ATOMS: atom_id res chain seq x y z
N ARG A 1 20.48 26.85 16.43
CA ARG A 1 20.92 25.45 16.22
C ARG A 1 20.31 25.00 14.90
N ALA A 2 21.09 24.98 13.81
CA ALA A 2 20.58 24.57 12.51
C ALA A 2 20.28 23.07 12.54
N VAL A 3 19.02 22.70 12.35
CA VAL A 3 18.63 21.31 12.12
C VAL A 3 19.00 21.02 10.67
N LYS A 4 19.93 20.09 10.46
CA LYS A 4 20.29 19.62 9.12
C LYS A 4 19.11 18.75 8.65
N GLU A 5 18.23 19.34 7.87
CA GLU A 5 17.11 18.65 7.25
C GLU A 5 17.69 17.78 6.13
N ASN A 6 17.69 16.45 6.30
CA ASN A 6 18.13 15.51 5.27
C ASN A 6 17.02 15.42 4.21
N ALA A 7 16.95 16.42 3.34
CA ALA A 7 16.06 16.39 2.19
C ALA A 7 16.47 15.22 1.29
N SER A 8 15.50 14.38 0.95
CA SER A 8 15.65 13.32 -0.06
C SER A 8 14.93 13.78 -1.32
N ASP A 9 15.54 13.55 -2.48
CA ASP A 9 14.95 13.91 -3.77
C ASP A 9 13.69 13.10 -4.10
N ILE A 10 13.51 11.96 -3.40
CA ILE A 10 12.40 11.02 -3.58
C ILE A 10 11.78 10.71 -2.23
N ILE A 11 10.45 10.83 -2.14
CA ILE A 11 9.64 10.46 -0.97
C ILE A 11 8.65 9.37 -1.40
N ILE A 12 8.65 8.26 -0.69
CA ILE A 12 7.66 7.20 -0.86
C ILE A 12 6.66 7.30 0.30
N LEU A 13 5.40 7.60 -0.04
CA LEU A 13 4.30 7.58 0.91
C LEU A 13 3.49 6.30 0.70
N GLU A 14 3.55 5.38 1.68
CA GLU A 14 2.79 4.13 1.65
C GLU A 14 1.64 4.10 2.67
N GLY A 15 0.58 3.37 2.33
CA GLY A 15 -0.54 3.13 3.23
C GLY A 15 -1.83 2.80 2.49
N ILE A 16 -2.76 2.13 3.18
CA ILE A 16 -4.01 1.64 2.59
C ILE A 16 -5.01 2.76 2.22
N LEU A 17 -4.84 3.98 2.73
CA LEU A 17 -5.74 5.12 2.50
C LEU A 17 -5.06 6.33 1.84
N VAL A 18 -3.80 6.20 1.42
CA VAL A 18 -3.04 7.32 0.81
C VAL A 18 -3.75 7.89 -0.42
N LEU A 19 -4.38 7.02 -1.21
CA LEU A 19 -5.13 7.42 -2.40
C LEU A 19 -6.60 7.76 -2.11
N GLU A 20 -7.09 7.63 -0.88
CA GLU A 20 -8.46 7.98 -0.51
C GLU A 20 -8.59 9.49 -0.21
N GLU A 21 -7.58 10.09 0.43
CA GLU A 21 -7.58 11.51 0.78
C GLU A 21 -7.12 12.39 -0.39
N GLU A 22 -8.00 13.29 -0.85
CA GLU A 22 -7.74 14.17 -2.00
C GLU A 22 -6.55 15.10 -1.79
N LYS A 23 -6.42 15.65 -0.58
CA LYS A 23 -5.32 16.57 -0.26
C LYS A 23 -3.97 15.88 -0.41
N ILE A 24 -3.87 14.61 -0.03
CA ILE A 24 -2.66 13.82 -0.19
C ILE A 24 -2.42 13.54 -1.68
N ARG A 25 -3.43 13.09 -2.42
CA ARG A 25 -3.30 12.81 -3.86
C ARG A 25 -2.75 13.99 -4.66
N ASN A 26 -3.16 15.21 -4.31
CA ASN A 26 -2.72 16.43 -4.99
C ASN A 26 -1.25 16.78 -4.76
N LEU A 27 -0.59 16.14 -3.78
CA LEU A 27 0.84 16.28 -3.51
C LEU A 27 1.68 15.18 -4.19
N LEU A 28 1.05 14.14 -4.77
CA LEU A 28 1.74 12.97 -5.31
C LEU A 28 2.00 13.10 -6.81
N ASP A 29 3.27 13.00 -7.21
CA ASP A 29 3.67 12.95 -8.61
C ASP A 29 3.30 11.64 -9.31
N ILE A 30 3.35 10.52 -8.59
CA ILE A 30 3.09 9.16 -9.10
C ILE A 30 2.21 8.43 -8.08
N LYS A 31 1.06 7.93 -8.53
CA LYS A 31 0.09 7.20 -7.70
C LYS A 31 0.07 5.74 -8.11
N ILE A 32 0.49 4.85 -7.21
CA ILE A 32 0.56 3.42 -7.47
C ILE A 32 -0.42 2.70 -6.54
N TYR A 33 -1.20 1.78 -7.10
CA TYR A 33 -2.02 0.85 -6.34
C TYR A 33 -1.48 -0.57 -6.53
N VAL A 34 -1.19 -1.27 -5.43
CA VAL A 34 -0.75 -2.67 -5.48
C VAL A 34 -1.98 -3.57 -5.32
N ASP A 35 -2.29 -4.32 -6.37
CA ASP A 35 -3.46 -5.18 -6.43
C ASP A 35 -3.11 -6.66 -6.20
N ALA A 36 -3.91 -7.31 -5.38
CA ALA A 36 -3.79 -8.73 -5.08
C ALA A 36 -5.12 -9.26 -4.56
N ASP A 37 -5.36 -10.54 -4.80
CA ASP A 37 -6.60 -11.18 -4.41
C ASP A 37 -6.83 -11.14 -2.89
N GLU A 38 -8.10 -11.02 -2.48
CA GLU A 38 -8.49 -10.86 -1.07
C GLU A 38 -8.02 -12.04 -0.20
N ASP A 39 -8.11 -13.26 -0.71
CA ASP A 39 -7.72 -14.48 -0.04
C ASP A 39 -6.20 -14.54 0.18
N GLU A 40 -5.40 -14.23 -0.85
CA GLU A 40 -3.96 -14.16 -0.70
C GLU A 40 -3.53 -13.09 0.31
N ARG A 41 -4.14 -11.90 0.26
CA ARG A 41 -3.88 -10.83 1.22
C ARG A 41 -4.27 -11.26 2.63
N PHE A 42 -5.41 -11.92 2.78
CA PHE A 42 -5.87 -12.44 4.06
C PHE A 42 -4.92 -13.51 4.61
N ILE A 43 -4.47 -14.46 3.79
CA ILE A 43 -3.52 -15.50 4.19
C ILE A 43 -2.20 -14.87 4.67
N ARG A 44 -1.64 -13.93 3.89
CA ARG A 44 -0.43 -13.18 4.29
C ARG A 44 -0.64 -12.45 5.61
N ARG A 45 -1.78 -11.76 5.78
CA ARG A 45 -2.14 -11.07 7.02
C ARG A 45 -2.25 -12.05 8.19
N LEU A 46 -2.90 -13.19 8.02
CA LEU A 46 -3.10 -14.19 9.06
C LEU A 46 -1.76 -14.75 9.54
N VAL A 47 -0.89 -15.14 8.61
CA VAL A 47 0.44 -15.65 8.93
C VAL A 47 1.28 -14.60 9.66
N ARG A 48 1.29 -13.35 9.17
CA ARG A 48 2.04 -12.26 9.81
C ARG A 48 1.51 -11.93 11.21
N ASP A 49 0.20 -11.74 11.36
CA ASP A 49 -0.40 -11.32 12.62
C ASP A 49 -0.30 -12.42 13.71
N THR A 50 -0.31 -13.69 13.32
CA THR A 50 -0.10 -14.80 14.26
C THR A 50 1.38 -14.96 14.64
N LYS A 51 2.30 -14.92 13.66
CA LYS A 51 3.74 -15.16 13.90
C LYS A 51 4.48 -13.97 14.52
N GLU A 52 4.18 -12.74 14.07
CA GLU A 52 4.97 -11.56 14.42
C GLU A 52 4.28 -10.69 15.48
N ARG A 53 2.95 -10.79 15.60
CA ARG A 53 2.14 -9.93 16.51
C ARG A 53 1.43 -10.70 17.62
N GLY A 54 1.64 -12.02 17.70
CA GLY A 54 1.12 -12.88 18.77
C GLY A 54 -0.41 -12.96 18.84
N ARG A 55 -1.13 -12.70 17.74
CA ARG A 55 -2.60 -12.80 17.70
C ARG A 55 -3.05 -14.24 17.53
N SER A 56 -4.21 -14.60 18.07
CA SER A 56 -4.86 -15.86 17.74
C SER A 56 -5.48 -15.81 16.35
N MET A 57 -5.61 -16.96 15.71
CA MET A 57 -6.24 -17.09 14.40
C MET A 57 -7.68 -16.58 14.42
N GLU A 58 -8.42 -16.93 15.48
CA GLU A 58 -9.82 -16.54 15.67
C GLU A 58 -9.97 -15.01 15.73
N SER A 59 -9.12 -14.34 16.50
CA SER A 59 -9.13 -12.87 16.62
C SER A 59 -8.82 -12.18 15.28
N VAL A 60 -7.90 -12.74 14.49
CA VAL A 60 -7.54 -12.19 13.17
C VAL A 60 -8.68 -12.34 12.17
N ILE A 61 -9.36 -13.50 12.18
CA ILE A 61 -10.54 -13.79 11.35
C ILE A 61 -11.68 -12.85 11.73
N GLU A 62 -12.00 -12.76 13.02
CA GLU A 62 -13.08 -11.91 13.52
C GLU A 62 -12.85 -10.44 13.13
N GLN A 63 -11.63 -9.91 13.35
CA GLN A 63 -11.28 -8.56 12.94
C GLN A 63 -11.33 -8.37 11.41
N TYR A 64 -10.96 -9.40 10.64
CA TYR A 64 -11.00 -9.33 9.18
C TYR A 64 -12.42 -9.13 8.68
N LEU A 65 -13.35 -9.95 9.17
CA LEU A 65 -14.74 -9.96 8.72
C LEU A 65 -15.52 -8.76 9.25
N SER A 66 -15.29 -8.36 10.50
CA SER A 66 -16.04 -7.26 11.14
C SER A 66 -15.55 -5.87 10.75
N VAL A 67 -14.25 -5.70 10.47
CA VAL A 67 -13.65 -4.37 10.26
C VAL A 67 -12.88 -4.30 8.95
N VAL A 68 -11.87 -5.16 8.75
CA VAL A 68 -10.90 -4.94 7.66
C VAL A 68 -11.55 -5.05 6.28
N LYS A 69 -12.35 -6.09 6.04
CA LYS A 69 -13.01 -6.31 4.75
C LYS A 69 -14.07 -5.23 4.45
N PRO A 70 -14.99 -4.87 5.36
CA PRO A 70 -15.92 -3.77 5.13
C PRO A 70 -15.21 -2.45 4.82
N MET A 71 -14.18 -2.08 5.59
CA MET A 71 -13.43 -0.84 5.38
C MET A 71 -12.63 -0.87 4.08
N PHE A 72 -12.09 -2.04 3.70
CA PHE A 72 -11.43 -2.22 2.42
C PHE A 72 -12.38 -1.94 1.26
N LEU A 73 -13.56 -2.57 1.26
CA LEU A 73 -14.55 -2.39 0.20
C LEU A 73 -15.11 -0.97 0.14
N GLN A 74 -15.24 -0.31 1.29
CA GLN A 74 -15.81 1.03 1.37
C GLN A 74 -14.82 2.14 0.98
N PHE A 75 -13.55 2.01 1.36
CA PHE A 75 -12.58 3.11 1.26
C PHE A 75 -11.34 2.76 0.43
N VAL A 76 -10.77 1.56 0.62
CA VAL A 76 -9.49 1.19 0.01
C VAL A 76 -9.65 0.79 -1.45
N GLU A 77 -10.57 -0.12 -1.76
CA GLU A 77 -10.81 -0.60 -3.13
C GLU A 77 -11.27 0.52 -4.07
N PRO A 78 -12.21 1.41 -3.71
CA PRO A 78 -12.61 2.51 -4.59
C PRO A 78 -11.47 3.49 -4.90
N SER A 79 -10.47 3.61 -4.01
CA SER A 79 -9.32 4.50 -4.22
C SER A 79 -8.41 4.05 -5.38
N LYS A 80 -8.50 2.77 -5.81
CA LYS A 80 -7.80 2.22 -6.97
C LYS A 80 -8.00 3.04 -8.24
N ARG A 81 -9.18 3.66 -8.42
CA ARG A 81 -9.51 4.51 -9.57
C ARG A 81 -8.64 5.76 -9.71
N TYR A 82 -7.96 6.17 -8.64
CA TYR A 82 -7.08 7.33 -8.63
C TYR A 82 -5.61 6.99 -8.90
N ALA A 83 -5.29 5.71 -9.09
CA ALA A 83 -3.94 5.28 -9.39
C ALA A 83 -3.59 5.58 -10.86
N ASP A 84 -2.37 6.06 -11.07
CA ASP A 84 -1.77 6.18 -12.40
C ASP A 84 -1.35 4.79 -12.91
N ILE A 85 -0.94 3.90 -12.00
CA ILE A 85 -0.47 2.54 -12.28
C ILE A 85 -1.04 1.56 -11.25
N VAL A 86 -1.56 0.43 -11.73
CA VAL A 86 -1.95 -0.71 -10.89
C VAL A 86 -0.96 -1.85 -11.10
N ILE A 87 -0.34 -2.32 -10.01
CA ILE A 87 0.66 -3.39 -10.04
C ILE A 87 0.06 -4.67 -9.48
N PRO A 88 -0.11 -5.73 -10.28
CA PRO A 88 -0.55 -7.01 -9.78
C PRO A 88 0.56 -7.68 -8.96
N GLN A 89 0.19 -8.47 -7.95
CA GLN A 89 1.07 -9.35 -7.17
C GLN A 89 2.18 -8.63 -6.34
N GLY A 90 2.18 -7.30 -6.32
CA GLY A 90 3.05 -6.48 -5.46
C GLY A 90 4.53 -6.77 -5.62
N GLY A 91 5.21 -7.04 -4.50
CA GLY A 91 6.67 -7.15 -4.42
C GLY A 91 7.31 -8.34 -5.15
N LEU A 92 6.53 -9.17 -5.83
CA LEU A 92 7.02 -10.27 -6.68
C LEU A 92 7.10 -9.87 -8.16
N ASN A 93 6.67 -8.66 -8.52
CA ASN A 93 6.65 -8.19 -9.89
C ASN A 93 7.90 -7.35 -10.19
N ASP A 94 9.04 -8.03 -10.38
CA ASP A 94 10.34 -7.41 -10.67
C ASP A 94 10.28 -6.48 -11.87
N VAL A 95 9.51 -6.84 -12.91
CA VAL A 95 9.32 -6.02 -14.11
C VAL A 95 8.64 -4.69 -13.77
N ALA A 96 7.59 -4.70 -12.94
CA ALA A 96 6.91 -3.48 -12.54
C ALA A 96 7.80 -2.59 -11.64
N ILE A 97 8.58 -3.22 -10.76
CA ILE A 97 9.56 -2.52 -9.90
C ILE A 97 10.61 -1.84 -10.78
N ASP A 98 11.18 -2.53 -11.77
CA ASP A 98 12.18 -1.98 -12.68
C ASP A 98 11.66 -0.79 -13.49
N ILE A 99 10.40 -0.84 -13.94
CA ILE A 99 9.75 0.28 -14.64
C ILE A 99 9.63 1.48 -13.71
N ILE A 100 9.19 1.30 -12.47
CA ILE A 100 9.08 2.38 -11.47
C ILE A 100 10.47 2.97 -11.20
N VAL A 101 11.46 2.13 -10.92
CA VAL A 101 12.84 2.56 -10.62
C VAL A 101 13.41 3.35 -11.80
N SER A 102 13.19 2.90 -13.02
CA SER A 102 13.64 3.60 -14.23
C SER A 102 12.96 4.96 -14.38
N LYS A 103 11.65 5.05 -14.09
CA LYS A 103 10.90 6.30 -14.13
C LYS A 103 11.38 7.30 -13.09
N ILE A 104 11.64 6.83 -11.87
CA ILE A 104 12.18 7.65 -10.77
C ILE A 104 13.57 8.18 -11.17
N LYS A 105 14.47 7.30 -11.64
CA LYS A 105 15.81 7.69 -12.11
C LYS A 105 15.81 8.65 -13.29
N SER A 106 14.77 8.69 -14.12
CA SER A 106 14.67 9.68 -15.21
C SER A 106 14.30 11.09 -14.73
N ARG A 107 13.86 11.23 -13.47
CA ARG A 107 13.43 12.49 -12.85
C ARG A 107 14.43 13.03 -11.83
N THR A 108 15.51 12.29 -11.54
CA THR A 108 16.62 12.68 -10.64
C THR A 108 17.90 12.75 -11.47
#